data_AF-A0A5P3FXR8-F1
#
_entry.id   AF-A0A5P3FXR8-F1
#
_cell.length_a   1.000
_cell.length_b   1.000
_cell.length_c   1.000
_cell.angle_alpha   90.00
_cell.angle_beta   90.00
_cell.angle_gamma   90.00
#
_symmetry.space_group_name_H-M   'P 1'
#
loop_
_entity.id
_entity.type
_entity.pdbx_description
1 polymer ?
#
loop_
_entity_poly.entity_id
_entity_poly.type
_entity_poly.pdbx_seq_one_letter_code
_entity_poly.pdbx_strand_id
1 'polypeptide(L)'
;LAAMRDAVRRLGGQVSRVNPLTPVDLVIDHSVTVDHFGDERALEENTRLEMSRNHERYAFLRWGQKAFRHFRVVPPGTGICHQVNLEYLAKAVWSRPQGDVLLAYPDTLVGTDSHTTMI
;
A
#
# COMPACT_ATOMS: atom_id res chain seq x y z
N LEU A 1 -1.63 5.53 12.18
CA LEU A 1 -1.87 4.24 12.87
C LEU A 1 -0.90 3.96 14.03
N ALA A 2 0.43 4.02 13.84
CA ALA A 2 1.40 3.80 14.93
C ALA A 2 1.17 4.74 16.13
N ALA A 3 1.06 6.06 15.89
CA ALA A 3 0.74 7.03 16.93
C ALA A 3 -0.63 6.79 17.60
N MET A 4 -1.62 6.31 16.87
CA MET A 4 -2.93 5.95 17.43
C MET A 4 -2.82 4.75 18.38
N ARG A 5 -1.99 3.75 18.05
CA ARG A 5 -1.69 2.62 18.94
C ARG A 5 -1.06 3.10 20.25
N ASP A 6 -0.13 4.06 20.17
CA ASP A 6 0.46 4.66 21.36
C ASP A 6 -0.55 5.43 22.21
N ALA A 7 -1.42 6.23 21.57
CA ALA A 7 -2.47 6.96 22.27
C ALA A 7 -3.47 6.01 22.96
N VAL A 8 -3.95 4.98 22.26
CA VAL A 8 -4.86 3.97 22.82
C VAL A 8 -4.22 3.24 24.00
N ARG A 9 -2.93 2.89 23.89
CA ARG A 9 -2.16 2.29 25.00
C ARG A 9 -2.12 3.20 26.22
N ARG A 10 -1.83 4.50 26.04
CA ARG A 10 -1.79 5.48 27.14
C ARG A 10 -3.14 5.64 27.84
N LEU A 11 -4.23 5.47 27.11
CA LEU A 11 -5.60 5.53 27.64
C LEU A 11 -6.08 4.18 28.23
N GLY A 12 -5.21 3.16 28.35
CA GLY A 12 -5.57 1.85 28.88
C GLY A 12 -6.43 0.99 27.93
N GLY A 13 -6.53 1.37 26.66
CA GLY A 13 -7.32 0.65 25.67
C GLY A 13 -6.57 -0.50 24.99
N GLN A 14 -7.32 -1.33 24.27
CA GLN A 14 -6.77 -2.47 23.53
C GLN A 14 -6.13 -2.01 22.21
N VAL A 15 -4.79 -1.99 22.18
CA VAL A 15 -3.97 -1.58 21.03
C VAL A 15 -4.28 -2.37 19.76
N SER A 16 -4.59 -3.67 19.90
CA SER A 16 -4.92 -4.57 18.80
C SER A 16 -6.16 -4.17 18.01
N ARG A 17 -7.03 -3.33 18.58
CA ARG A 17 -8.20 -2.75 17.90
C ARG A 17 -7.83 -1.66 16.90
N VAL A 18 -6.64 -1.06 17.01
CA VAL A 18 -6.12 -0.13 16.01
C VAL A 18 -5.49 -0.94 14.89
N ASN A 19 -6.34 -1.31 13.93
CA ASN A 19 -5.98 -2.05 12.73
C ASN A 19 -6.93 -1.68 11.59
N PRO A 20 -6.48 -1.67 10.32
CA PRO A 20 -7.38 -1.59 9.18
C PRO A 20 -8.47 -2.66 9.26
N LEU A 21 -9.72 -2.26 9.02
CA LEU A 21 -10.86 -3.19 8.99
C LEU A 21 -11.04 -3.78 7.58
N THR A 22 -10.75 -2.99 6.57
CA THR A 22 -10.78 -3.34 5.13
C THR A 22 -9.35 -3.56 4.63
N PRO A 23 -9.15 -4.36 3.56
CA PRO A 23 -7.88 -4.40 2.84
C PRO A 23 -7.37 -3.00 2.48
N VAL A 24 -6.06 -2.82 2.66
CA VAL A 24 -5.33 -1.60 2.30
C VAL A 24 -4.10 -2.02 1.53
N ASP A 25 -4.01 -1.54 0.30
CA ASP A 25 -2.87 -1.70 -0.59
C ASP A 25 -2.12 -0.37 -0.68
N LEU A 26 -0.84 -0.38 -0.28
CA LEU A 26 0.04 0.77 -0.45
C LEU A 26 1.03 0.47 -1.58
N VAL A 27 1.00 1.27 -2.64
CA VAL A 27 1.95 1.20 -3.74
C VAL A 27 3.05 2.24 -3.54
N ILE A 28 4.30 1.83 -3.67
CA ILE A 28 5.47 2.73 -3.61
C ILE A 28 5.84 3.13 -5.04
N ASP A 29 5.47 4.33 -5.42
CA ASP A 29 5.68 4.88 -6.78
C ASP A 29 6.20 6.33 -6.79
N HIS A 30 5.97 7.10 -5.72
CA HIS A 30 6.41 8.50 -5.57
C HIS A 30 7.78 8.64 -4.87
N SER A 31 8.73 7.78 -5.20
CA SER A 31 10.01 7.69 -4.50
C SER A 31 11.22 7.69 -5.42
N VAL A 32 11.07 7.12 -6.61
CA VAL A 32 12.11 7.15 -7.64
C VAL A 32 12.26 8.56 -8.21
N THR A 33 13.48 8.97 -8.50
CA THR A 33 13.82 10.22 -9.17
C THR A 33 14.68 9.90 -10.39
N VAL A 34 14.59 10.73 -11.42
CA VAL A 34 15.39 10.57 -12.64
C VAL A 34 16.73 11.30 -12.44
N ASP A 35 17.67 10.66 -11.76
CA ASP A 35 19.04 11.17 -11.58
C ASP A 35 19.93 10.88 -12.80
N HIS A 36 19.72 9.72 -13.41
CA HIS A 36 20.38 9.26 -14.63
C HIS A 36 19.35 8.96 -15.73
N PHE A 37 19.66 9.28 -16.98
CA PHE A 37 18.78 9.05 -18.13
C PHE A 37 19.58 8.83 -19.41
N GLY A 38 18.94 8.20 -20.41
CA GLY A 38 19.48 8.11 -21.77
C GLY A 38 20.45 6.96 -22.05
N ASP A 39 20.64 6.04 -21.10
CA ASP A 39 21.43 4.82 -21.30
C ASP A 39 20.82 3.59 -20.60
N GLU A 40 21.40 2.42 -20.86
CA GLU A 40 20.93 1.13 -20.34
C GLU A 40 21.11 0.98 -18.81
N ARG A 41 21.95 1.81 -18.18
CA ARG A 41 22.23 1.75 -16.73
C ARG A 41 21.29 2.65 -15.92
N ALA A 42 20.60 3.58 -16.57
CA ALA A 42 19.74 4.57 -15.93
C ALA A 42 18.73 3.95 -14.95
N LEU A 43 18.07 2.85 -15.33
CA LEU A 43 17.08 2.18 -14.47
C LEU A 43 17.73 1.63 -13.19
N GLU A 44 18.85 0.92 -13.32
CA GLU A 44 19.54 0.30 -12.19
C GLU A 44 20.07 1.37 -11.22
N GLU A 45 20.73 2.41 -11.74
CA GLU A 45 21.30 3.47 -10.93
C GLU A 45 20.22 4.29 -10.20
N ASN A 46 19.14 4.66 -10.88
CA ASN A 46 18.03 5.39 -10.24
C ASN A 46 17.36 4.54 -9.15
N THR A 47 17.17 3.24 -9.38
CA THR A 47 16.61 2.33 -8.38
C THR A 47 17.55 2.17 -7.18
N ARG A 48 18.86 2.07 -7.41
CA ARG A 48 19.88 2.01 -6.34
C ARG A 48 19.88 3.27 -5.48
N LEU A 49 19.84 4.44 -6.12
CA LEU A 49 19.78 5.73 -5.44
C LEU A 49 18.49 5.88 -4.63
N GLU A 50 17.34 5.53 -5.21
CA GLU A 50 16.05 5.49 -4.54
C GLU A 50 16.10 4.66 -3.25
N MET A 51 16.63 3.44 -3.33
CA MET A 51 16.76 2.54 -2.18
C MET A 51 17.63 3.14 -1.06
N SER A 52 18.74 3.77 -1.44
CA SER A 52 19.64 4.41 -0.46
C SER A 52 18.98 5.61 0.23
N ARG A 53 18.27 6.45 -0.53
CA ARG A 53 17.64 7.69 -0.05
C ARG A 53 16.41 7.42 0.81
N ASN A 54 15.70 6.32 0.53
CA ASN A 54 14.42 6.01 1.15
C ASN A 54 14.47 4.84 2.14
N HIS A 55 15.68 4.42 2.55
CA HIS A 55 15.88 3.23 3.38
C HIS A 55 15.00 3.20 4.63
N GLU A 56 14.98 4.29 5.42
CA GLU A 56 14.19 4.38 6.65
C GLU A 56 12.68 4.29 6.35
N ARG A 57 12.22 5.00 5.30
CA ARG A 57 10.82 4.97 4.88
C ARG A 57 10.39 3.55 4.50
N TYR A 58 11.22 2.81 3.77
CA TYR A 58 10.93 1.43 3.37
C TYR A 58 10.99 0.46 4.54
N ALA A 59 11.93 0.65 5.48
CA ALA A 59 11.97 -0.11 6.73
C ALA A 59 10.70 0.11 7.55
N PHE A 60 10.21 1.34 7.65
CA PHE A 60 8.97 1.68 8.35
C PHE A 60 7.74 1.07 7.67
N LEU A 61 7.64 1.10 6.34
CA LEU A 61 6.55 0.46 5.60
C LEU A 61 6.57 -1.07 5.74
N ARG A 62 7.77 -1.68 5.68
CA ARG A 62 7.98 -3.11 5.95
C ARG A 62 7.57 -3.50 7.36
N TRP A 63 7.89 -2.68 8.36
CA TRP A 63 7.39 -2.86 9.71
C TRP A 63 5.86 -2.79 9.75
N GLY A 64 5.27 -1.79 9.09
CA GLY A 64 3.82 -1.62 9.00
C GLY A 64 3.11 -2.85 8.43
N GLN A 65 3.65 -3.43 7.36
CA GLN A 65 3.13 -4.66 6.74
C GLN A 65 3.10 -5.86 7.70
N LYS A 66 4.05 -5.93 8.64
CA LYS A 66 4.07 -6.97 9.69
C LYS A 66 3.19 -6.60 10.89
N ALA A 67 3.08 -5.31 11.20
CA ALA A 67 2.41 -4.81 12.39
C ALA A 67 0.88 -4.70 12.25
N PHE A 68 0.35 -4.59 11.03
CA PHE A 68 -1.08 -4.43 10.75
C PHE A 68 -1.61 -5.57 9.87
N ARG A 69 -2.77 -6.13 10.25
CA ARG A 69 -3.50 -7.07 9.39
C ARG A 69 -4.17 -6.30 8.26
N HIS A 70 -4.37 -6.98 7.13
CA HIS A 70 -5.00 -6.42 5.93
C HIS A 70 -4.22 -5.26 5.29
N PHE A 71 -2.95 -5.07 5.66
CA PHE A 71 -2.08 -4.05 5.07
C PHE A 71 -1.02 -4.74 4.20
N ARG A 72 -1.05 -4.47 2.90
CA ARG A 72 -0.08 -4.97 1.92
C ARG A 72 0.69 -3.80 1.32
N VAL A 73 1.98 -4.01 1.10
CA VAL A 73 2.85 -3.05 0.44
C VAL A 73 3.31 -3.64 -0.88
N VAL A 74 3.04 -2.94 -1.98
CA VAL A 74 3.61 -3.23 -3.30
C VAL A 74 4.97 -2.53 -3.38
N PRO A 75 6.05 -3.28 -3.64
CA PRO A 75 7.41 -2.73 -3.59
C PRO A 75 7.67 -1.72 -4.72
N PRO A 76 8.66 -0.83 -4.55
CA PRO A 76 9.09 0.08 -5.61
C PRO A 76 9.54 -0.67 -6.86
N GLY A 77 9.46 0.00 -8.01
CA GLY A 77 9.80 -0.58 -9.32
C GLY A 77 8.73 -1.51 -9.91
N THR A 78 7.58 -1.70 -9.24
CA THR A 78 6.48 -2.54 -9.74
C THR A 78 5.57 -1.78 -10.73
N GLY A 79 5.55 -0.45 -10.65
CA GLY A 79 4.69 0.41 -11.47
C GLY A 79 4.10 1.56 -10.65
N ILE A 80 3.18 2.32 -11.27
CA ILE A 80 2.46 3.43 -10.64
C ILE A 80 1.14 2.96 -10.03
N CYS A 81 0.69 3.59 -8.93
CA CYS A 81 -0.43 3.16 -8.11
C CYS A 81 -1.68 2.81 -8.91
N HIS A 82 -2.12 3.70 -9.81
CA HIS A 82 -3.37 3.52 -10.54
C HIS A 82 -3.29 2.50 -11.67
N GLN A 83 -2.12 2.37 -12.32
CA GLN A 83 -1.89 1.33 -13.32
C GLN A 83 -1.85 -0.07 -12.66
N VAL A 84 -1.12 -0.20 -11.55
CA VAL A 84 -1.10 -1.45 -10.77
C VAL A 84 -2.51 -1.78 -10.25
N ASN A 85 -3.31 -0.76 -9.91
CA ASN A 85 -4.69 -0.98 -9.51
C ASN A 85 -5.53 -1.60 -10.65
N LEU A 86 -5.51 -0.97 -11.84
CA LEU A 86 -6.23 -1.45 -13.02
C LEU A 86 -5.80 -2.86 -13.46
N GLU A 87 -4.50 -3.14 -13.46
CA GLU A 87 -3.95 -4.37 -14.03
C GLU A 87 -3.91 -5.55 -13.05
N TYR A 88 -3.94 -5.29 -11.73
CA TYR A 88 -3.66 -6.34 -10.74
C TYR A 88 -4.55 -6.31 -9.47
N LEU A 89 -4.76 -5.14 -8.88
CA LEU A 89 -5.41 -5.06 -7.56
C LEU A 89 -6.93 -5.15 -7.67
N ALA A 90 -7.52 -4.37 -8.58
CA ALA A 90 -8.97 -4.25 -8.75
C ALA A 90 -9.62 -5.61 -9.04
N LYS A 91 -10.81 -5.82 -8.46
CA LYS A 91 -11.58 -7.06 -8.60
C LYS A 91 -12.83 -6.88 -9.45
N ALA A 92 -13.29 -5.65 -9.64
CA ALA A 92 -14.60 -5.26 -10.17
C ALA A 92 -15.79 -5.77 -9.34
N VAL A 93 -15.80 -7.06 -8.97
CA VAL A 93 -16.75 -7.70 -8.08
C VAL A 93 -15.97 -8.50 -7.03
N TRP A 94 -16.24 -8.21 -5.76
CA TRP A 94 -15.81 -9.05 -4.65
C TRP A 94 -16.86 -10.11 -4.33
N SER A 95 -16.41 -11.20 -3.73
CA SER A 95 -17.31 -12.22 -3.19
C SER A 95 -16.92 -12.58 -1.76
N ARG A 96 -17.92 -12.86 -0.91
CA ARG A 96 -17.71 -13.38 0.46
C ARG A 96 -18.79 -14.38 0.83
N PRO A 97 -18.46 -15.48 1.53
CA PRO A 97 -19.47 -16.35 2.12
C PRO A 97 -20.30 -15.59 3.16
N GLN A 98 -21.61 -15.77 3.14
CA GLN A 98 -22.54 -15.23 4.14
C GLN A 98 -23.62 -16.27 4.44
N GLY A 99 -23.37 -17.11 5.45
CA GLY A 99 -24.19 -18.31 5.68
C GLY A 99 -24.03 -19.30 4.53
N ASP A 100 -25.15 -19.79 4.00
CA ASP A 100 -25.18 -20.76 2.89
C ASP A 100 -25.12 -20.11 1.50
N VAL A 101 -25.00 -18.77 1.43
CA VAL A 101 -24.93 -18.04 0.15
C VAL A 101 -23.56 -17.38 -0.04
N LEU A 102 -23.12 -17.31 -1.30
CA LEU A 102 -21.97 -16.51 -1.71
C LEU A 102 -22.46 -15.12 -2.12
N LEU A 103 -22.19 -14.10 -1.29
CA LEU A 103 -22.57 -12.73 -1.59
C LEU A 103 -21.54 -12.13 -2.55
N ALA A 104 -22.00 -11.69 -3.72
CA ALA A 104 -21.23 -10.86 -4.64
C ALA A 104 -21.58 -9.37 -4.44
N TYR A 105 -20.59 -8.49 -4.50
CA TYR A 105 -20.77 -7.05 -4.31
C TYR A 105 -19.73 -6.26 -5.11
N PRO A 106 -20.03 -5.02 -5.53
CA PRO A 106 -19.11 -4.23 -6.35
C PRO A 106 -17.82 -3.91 -5.59
N ASP A 107 -16.72 -3.86 -6.33
CA ASP A 107 -15.47 -3.27 -5.86
C ASP A 107 -15.63 -1.77 -5.71
N THR A 108 -15.29 -1.26 -4.52
CA THR A 108 -15.37 0.16 -4.19
C THR A 108 -14.19 0.49 -3.30
N LEU A 109 -13.59 1.65 -3.52
CA LEU A 109 -12.45 2.09 -2.73
C LEU A 109 -12.38 3.61 -2.61
N VAL A 110 -11.62 4.04 -1.62
CA VAL A 110 -11.12 5.41 -1.50
C VAL A 110 -9.61 5.34 -1.44
N GLY A 111 -8.95 6.23 -2.16
CA GLY A 111 -7.50 6.33 -2.20
C GLY A 111 -7.04 7.64 -1.59
N THR A 112 -5.80 7.65 -1.10
CA THR A 112 -5.11 8.85 -0.63
C THR A 112 -4.38 9.59 -1.75
N ASP A 113 -4.81 9.38 -3.00
CA ASP A 113 -4.31 10.05 -4.20
C ASP A 113 -5.51 10.55 -5.01
N SER A 114 -5.42 11.76 -5.59
CA SER A 114 -6.54 12.38 -6.31
C SER A 114 -6.94 11.64 -7.58
N HIS A 115 -6.01 10.92 -8.21
CA HIS A 115 -6.27 10.20 -9.47
C HIS A 115 -6.83 8.80 -9.22
N THR A 116 -7.20 8.46 -7.99
CA THR A 116 -7.93 7.23 -7.71
C THR A 116 -9.23 7.10 -8.52
N THR A 117 -9.77 8.21 -9.05
CA THR A 117 -10.87 8.20 -10.03
C THR A 117 -10.54 7.52 -11.36
N MET A 118 -9.30 7.09 -11.58
CA MET A 118 -8.89 6.36 -12.78
C MET A 118 -9.45 4.94 -12.85
N ILE A 119 -9.82 4.35 -11.70
CA ILE A 119 -10.42 2.99 -11.63
C ILE A 119 -11.91 2.98 -11.96
#